data_AF-A0A357HBL6-F1
#
_entry.id   AF-A0A357HBL6-F1
#
_cell.length_a   1.000
_cell.length_b   1.000
_cell.length_c   1.000
_cell.angle_alpha   90.00
_cell.angle_beta   90.00
_cell.angle_gamma   90.00
#
_symmetry.space_group_name_H-M   'P 1'
#
loop_
_entity.id
_entity.type
_entity.pdbx_description
1 polymer ?
#
loop_
_entity_poly.entity_id
_entity_poly.type
_entity_poly.pdbx_seq_one_letter_code
_entity_poly.pdbx_strand_id
1 'polypeptide(L)'
;MSMSGVFLDTAVGSHLVVGKTYTFTMTPSAQYDPQGTVLKFEYDESILEISHVSGETYTIKAKKAGGSIVTAKDEGDFIFFKDAVNARNKATLEEATAYLSLPDYWKAQYSVTGSEDYIVYFNSDLTGVLQALVSGTRYNPIYLTLTYSTESSTSDYDEYLFTVVAKLEDGTAAPVNVTEVNISVTLDIVHLLDNNGLINFFKPVFEKD
;
A
#
# COMPACT_ATOMS: atom_id res chain seq x y z
N MET A 1 4.76 20.59 -18.97
CA MET A 1 4.35 19.18 -19.09
C MET A 1 3.99 18.70 -17.69
N SER A 2 2.71 18.56 -17.39
CA SER A 2 2.22 17.85 -16.20
C SER A 2 1.15 16.88 -16.67
N MET A 3 1.46 15.59 -16.60
CA MET A 3 0.49 14.52 -16.86
C MET A 3 0.04 14.00 -15.50
N SER A 4 -1.26 14.06 -15.23
CA SER A 4 -1.87 13.41 -14.08
C SER A 4 -2.79 12.31 -14.59
N GLY A 5 -2.24 11.10 -14.72
CA GLY A 5 -3.03 9.87 -14.73
C GLY A 5 -2.91 9.29 -13.34
N VAL A 6 -4.00 9.38 -12.57
CA VAL A 6 -4.03 8.86 -11.21
C VAL A 6 -4.25 7.35 -11.28
N PHE A 7 -3.18 6.57 -11.16
CA PHE A 7 -3.26 5.14 -10.81
C PHE A 7 -3.52 5.00 -9.29
N LEU A 8 -4.35 5.87 -8.70
CA LEU A 8 -4.76 5.78 -7.29
C LEU A 8 -6.17 5.20 -7.27
N ASP A 9 -6.27 3.88 -7.35
CA ASP A 9 -7.28 3.17 -6.55
C ASP A 9 -7.08 1.65 -6.45
N THR A 10 -6.10 1.07 -7.15
CA THR A 10 -5.89 -0.40 -7.08
C THR A 10 -4.66 -0.82 -6.30
N ALA A 11 -3.81 0.14 -5.95
CA ALA A 11 -2.60 -0.07 -5.17
C ALA A 11 -1.98 1.31 -4.90
N VAL A 12 -1.85 1.74 -3.66
CA VAL A 12 -0.99 2.89 -3.31
C VAL A 12 0.46 2.48 -3.57
N GLY A 13 0.90 2.49 -4.83
CA GLY A 13 2.24 2.02 -5.23
C GLY A 13 2.60 0.65 -4.62
N SER A 14 1.62 -0.24 -4.48
CA SER A 14 1.74 -1.56 -3.88
C SER A 14 1.70 -2.68 -4.93
N HIS A 15 2.17 -3.86 -4.53
CA HIS A 15 2.19 -5.02 -5.41
C HIS A 15 0.78 -5.58 -5.62
N LEU A 16 0.49 -6.03 -6.83
CA LEU A 16 -0.75 -6.78 -7.11
C LEU A 16 -0.68 -8.18 -6.49
N VAL A 17 -1.81 -8.68 -5.97
CA VAL A 17 -1.90 -10.06 -5.48
C VAL A 17 -2.18 -11.01 -6.64
N VAL A 18 -1.35 -12.04 -6.79
CA VAL A 18 -1.56 -13.10 -7.79
C VAL A 18 -2.94 -13.75 -7.62
N GLY A 19 -3.66 -13.87 -8.73
CA GLY A 19 -5.00 -14.43 -8.81
C GLY A 19 -6.13 -13.40 -8.63
N LYS A 20 -5.84 -12.19 -8.12
CA LYS A 20 -6.84 -11.12 -7.98
C LYS A 20 -6.92 -10.25 -9.23
N THR A 21 -8.12 -9.74 -9.47
CA THR A 21 -8.44 -8.79 -10.54
C THR A 21 -8.77 -7.45 -9.92
N TYR A 22 -8.16 -6.41 -10.45
CA TYR A 22 -8.29 -5.04 -10.01
C TYR A 22 -8.89 -4.20 -11.13
N THR A 23 -9.77 -3.26 -10.80
CA THR A 23 -10.40 -2.36 -11.76
C THR A 23 -9.79 -0.97 -11.63
N PHE A 24 -9.29 -0.41 -12.73
CA PHE A 24 -8.72 0.94 -12.75
C PHE A 24 -9.30 1.76 -13.90
N THR A 25 -9.28 3.07 -13.74
CA THR A 25 -9.63 4.01 -14.80
C THR A 25 -8.39 4.68 -15.33
N MET A 26 -8.35 4.94 -16.63
CA MET A 26 -7.28 5.72 -17.23
C MET A 26 -7.85 6.66 -18.28
N THR A 27 -7.73 7.94 -17.99
CA THR A 27 -8.22 9.04 -18.82
C THR A 27 -7.03 9.86 -19.27
N PRO A 28 -6.63 9.80 -20.55
CA PRO A 28 -5.72 10.77 -21.11
C PRO A 28 -6.27 12.19 -20.89
N SER A 29 -5.42 13.14 -20.49
CA SER A 29 -5.91 14.51 -20.28
C SER A 29 -6.47 15.09 -21.58
N ALA A 30 -7.63 15.74 -21.50
CA ALA A 30 -8.39 16.25 -22.65
C ALA A 30 -7.61 17.20 -23.57
N GLN A 31 -6.50 17.79 -23.10
CA GLN A 31 -5.59 18.58 -23.92
C GLN A 31 -4.89 17.75 -25.01
N TYR A 32 -4.62 16.47 -24.74
CA TYR A 32 -3.87 15.57 -25.63
C TYR A 32 -4.76 14.53 -26.29
N ASP A 33 -5.97 14.33 -25.77
CA ASP A 33 -6.96 13.41 -26.33
C ASP A 33 -8.38 13.97 -26.15
N PRO A 34 -8.78 14.94 -26.97
CA PRO A 34 -10.10 15.56 -26.87
C PRO A 34 -11.26 14.64 -27.29
N GLN A 35 -10.98 13.45 -27.84
CA GLN A 35 -11.99 12.52 -28.35
C GLN A 35 -12.23 11.29 -27.46
N GLY A 36 -11.41 11.06 -26.43
CA GLY A 36 -11.59 9.93 -25.52
C GLY A 36 -11.19 8.60 -26.16
N THR A 37 -9.91 8.45 -26.43
CA THR A 37 -9.30 7.30 -27.10
C THR A 37 -9.23 6.09 -26.17
N VAL A 38 -9.68 4.94 -26.67
CA VAL A 38 -9.45 3.65 -26.00
C VAL A 38 -7.98 3.29 -26.14
N LEU A 39 -7.33 2.99 -25.02
CA LEU A 39 -5.90 2.77 -24.96
C LEU A 39 -5.56 1.31 -25.24
N LYS A 40 -4.45 1.11 -25.96
CA LYS A 40 -3.79 -0.18 -26.16
C LYS A 40 -2.72 -0.37 -25.10
N PHE A 41 -2.58 -1.59 -24.59
CA PHE A 41 -1.61 -1.90 -23.55
C PHE A 41 -0.57 -2.89 -24.06
N GLU A 42 0.69 -2.59 -23.79
CA GLU A 42 1.82 -3.51 -23.95
C GLU A 42 2.35 -3.89 -22.57
N TYR A 43 2.48 -5.20 -22.32
CA TYR A 43 2.92 -5.77 -21.06
C TYR A 43 3.36 -7.24 -21.25
N ASP A 44 3.99 -7.83 -20.23
CA ASP A 44 4.28 -9.27 -20.21
C ASP A 44 2.99 -10.05 -19.89
N GLU A 45 2.38 -10.62 -20.92
CA GLU A 45 1.18 -11.43 -20.81
C GLU A 45 1.39 -12.73 -20.01
N SER A 46 2.61 -13.14 -19.67
CA SER A 46 2.80 -14.27 -18.75
C SER A 46 2.57 -13.87 -17.28
N ILE A 47 2.70 -12.58 -16.97
CA ILE A 47 2.59 -12.02 -15.62
C ILE A 47 1.23 -11.36 -15.42
N LEU A 48 0.75 -10.60 -16.41
CA LEU A 48 -0.45 -9.78 -16.31
C LEU A 48 -1.48 -10.15 -17.38
N GLU A 49 -2.72 -9.74 -17.14
CA GLU A 49 -3.80 -9.71 -18.11
C GLU A 49 -4.53 -8.38 -17.92
N ILE A 50 -4.53 -7.54 -18.95
CA ILE A 50 -5.25 -6.27 -18.96
C ILE A 50 -6.38 -6.34 -19.99
N SER A 51 -7.60 -6.05 -19.53
CA SER A 51 -8.82 -6.12 -20.34
C SER A 51 -9.61 -4.83 -20.24
N HIS A 52 -10.09 -4.33 -21.38
CA HIS A 52 -11.01 -3.19 -21.42
C HIS A 52 -12.40 -3.62 -20.96
N VAL A 53 -13.02 -2.83 -20.09
CA VAL A 53 -14.36 -3.11 -19.57
C VAL A 53 -15.39 -2.22 -20.26
N SER A 54 -15.25 -0.90 -20.11
CA SER A 54 -16.17 0.08 -20.67
C SER A 54 -15.60 1.49 -20.53
N GLY A 55 -15.75 2.35 -21.54
CA GLY A 55 -15.27 3.74 -21.46
C GLY A 55 -13.79 3.81 -21.15
N GLU A 56 -13.44 4.50 -20.06
CA GLU A 56 -12.06 4.66 -19.56
C GLU A 56 -11.68 3.60 -18.51
N THR A 57 -12.52 2.59 -18.32
CA THR A 57 -12.36 1.56 -17.29
C THR A 57 -11.73 0.29 -17.87
N TYR A 58 -10.70 -0.19 -17.18
CA TYR A 58 -9.94 -1.39 -17.50
C TYR A 58 -9.84 -2.28 -16.26
N THR A 59 -9.52 -3.55 -16.48
CA THR A 59 -9.14 -4.47 -15.41
C THR A 59 -7.72 -4.94 -15.61
N ILE A 60 -7.02 -5.22 -14.51
CA ILE A 60 -5.71 -5.85 -14.49
C ILE A 60 -5.74 -7.04 -13.54
N LYS A 61 -5.32 -8.21 -14.02
CA LYS A 61 -5.19 -9.43 -13.23
C LYS A 61 -3.74 -9.88 -13.20
N ALA A 62 -3.22 -10.13 -12.01
CA ALA A 62 -1.91 -10.74 -11.84
C ALA A 62 -2.04 -12.27 -11.99
N LYS A 63 -1.45 -12.83 -13.04
CA LYS A 63 -1.45 -14.29 -13.31
C LYS A 63 -0.30 -15.00 -12.61
N LYS A 64 0.82 -14.32 -12.41
CA LYS A 64 2.04 -14.87 -11.81
C LYS A 64 2.80 -13.80 -11.05
N ALA A 65 3.52 -14.20 -10.00
CA ALA A 65 4.45 -13.30 -9.31
C ALA A 65 5.60 -12.91 -10.24
N GLY A 66 5.98 -11.62 -10.21
CA GLY A 66 6.98 -11.05 -11.12
C GLY A 66 6.74 -9.56 -11.35
N GLY A 67 7.56 -8.95 -12.20
CA GLY A 67 7.41 -7.55 -12.61
C GLY A 67 7.20 -7.45 -14.11
N SER A 68 6.31 -6.56 -14.53
CA SER A 68 6.06 -6.22 -15.94
C SER A 68 6.07 -4.70 -16.08
N ILE A 69 6.67 -4.20 -17.17
CA ILE A 69 6.47 -2.81 -17.56
C ILE A 69 5.16 -2.73 -18.33
N VAL A 70 4.21 -1.94 -17.84
CA VAL A 70 2.94 -1.68 -18.51
C VAL A 70 3.09 -0.36 -19.25
N THR A 71 2.89 -0.39 -20.57
CA THR A 71 2.88 0.80 -21.42
C THR A 71 1.51 0.96 -22.03
N ALA A 72 0.88 2.12 -21.86
CA ALA A 72 -0.40 2.43 -22.49
C ALA A 72 -0.24 3.46 -23.61
N LYS A 73 -0.82 3.16 -24.76
CA LYS A 73 -0.69 3.93 -26.01
C LYS A 73 -2.04 4.19 -26.66
N ASP A 74 -2.13 5.22 -27.50
CA ASP A 74 -3.25 5.36 -28.44
C ASP A 74 -3.05 4.50 -29.71
N GLU A 75 -3.94 4.69 -30.70
CA GLU A 75 -3.84 4.03 -32.00
C GLU A 75 -2.62 4.46 -32.83
N GLY A 76 -2.04 5.64 -32.55
CA GLY A 76 -0.86 6.19 -33.22
C GLY A 76 0.46 5.86 -32.53
N ASP A 77 0.46 4.93 -31.57
CA ASP A 77 1.60 4.52 -30.75
C ASP A 77 2.18 5.63 -29.84
N PHE A 78 1.43 6.71 -29.59
CA PHE A 78 1.82 7.73 -28.62
C PHE A 78 1.65 7.19 -27.20
N ILE A 79 2.70 7.30 -26.38
CA ILE A 79 2.72 6.75 -25.01
C ILE A 79 2.11 7.76 -24.03
N PHE A 80 1.01 7.37 -23.37
CA PHE A 80 0.37 8.15 -22.31
C PHE A 80 0.86 7.78 -20.91
N PHE A 81 1.20 6.50 -20.72
CA PHE A 81 1.56 5.97 -19.43
C PHE A 81 2.60 4.87 -19.61
N LYS A 82 3.58 4.84 -18.70
CA LYS A 82 4.56 3.77 -18.61
C LYS A 82 4.99 3.61 -17.16
N ASP A 83 4.74 2.45 -16.58
CA ASP A 83 5.13 2.16 -15.20
C ASP A 83 5.48 0.69 -14.99
N ALA A 84 6.22 0.42 -13.93
CA ALA A 84 6.53 -0.93 -13.47
C ALA A 84 5.41 -1.44 -12.55
N VAL A 85 4.71 -2.47 -13.00
CA VAL A 85 3.71 -3.17 -12.19
C VAL A 85 4.34 -4.46 -11.66
N ASN A 86 4.32 -4.62 -10.35
CA ASN A 86 4.85 -5.81 -9.69
C ASN A 86 3.72 -6.61 -9.05
N ALA A 87 3.79 -7.92 -9.17
CA ALA A 87 2.86 -8.86 -8.57
C ALA A 87 3.58 -9.81 -7.62
N ARG A 88 2.94 -10.13 -6.50
CA ARG A 88 3.44 -11.07 -5.49
C ARG A 88 2.39 -12.12 -5.14
N ASN A 89 2.87 -13.29 -4.73
CA ASN A 89 2.00 -14.27 -4.10
C ASN A 89 1.48 -13.69 -2.78
N LYS A 90 0.25 -14.07 -2.42
CA LYS A 90 -0.31 -13.79 -1.10
C LYS A 90 0.55 -14.48 -0.05
N ALA A 91 1.16 -13.72 0.85
CA ALA A 91 1.79 -14.27 2.04
C ALA A 91 0.72 -14.86 2.96
N THR A 92 1.06 -15.89 3.72
CA THR A 92 0.25 -16.39 4.82
C THR A 92 0.25 -15.41 5.99
N LEU A 93 -0.68 -15.58 6.94
CA LEU A 93 -0.69 -14.77 8.15
C LEU A 93 0.61 -14.92 8.96
N GLU A 94 1.13 -16.15 9.04
CA GLU A 94 2.38 -16.46 9.75
C GLU A 94 3.58 -15.74 9.10
N GLU A 95 3.68 -15.78 7.77
CA GLU A 95 4.70 -15.03 7.05
C GLU A 95 4.55 -13.51 7.25
N ALA A 96 3.30 -13.01 7.29
CA ALA A 96 3.04 -11.59 7.50
C ALA A 96 3.42 -11.11 8.90
N THR A 97 3.08 -11.87 9.95
CA THR A 97 3.45 -11.52 11.33
C THR A 97 4.96 -11.60 11.54
N ALA A 98 5.62 -12.63 11.01
CA ALA A 98 7.08 -12.73 11.07
C ALA A 98 7.75 -11.55 10.33
N TYR A 99 7.19 -11.14 9.19
CA TYR A 99 7.74 -10.05 8.39
C TYR A 99 7.69 -8.69 9.08
N LEU A 100 6.77 -8.45 10.03
CA LEU A 100 6.70 -7.16 10.73
C LEU A 100 8.03 -6.79 11.41
N SER A 101 8.73 -7.77 11.97
CA SER A 101 10.00 -7.57 12.69
C SER A 101 11.26 -7.73 11.83
N LEU A 102 11.12 -8.05 10.53
CA LEU A 102 12.27 -8.21 9.63
C LEU A 102 12.93 -6.89 9.21
N PRO A 103 12.20 -5.82 8.86
CA PRO A 103 12.80 -4.51 8.62
C PRO A 103 13.37 -3.91 9.89
N ASP A 104 14.42 -3.10 9.77
CA ASP A 104 14.99 -2.37 10.92
C ASP A 104 13.96 -1.42 11.53
N TYR A 105 13.15 -0.80 10.66
CA TYR A 105 11.97 -0.05 11.02
C TYR A 105 11.04 0.15 9.82
N TRP A 106 9.85 0.65 10.12
CA TRP A 106 8.84 1.04 9.16
C TRP A 106 8.69 2.56 9.19
N LYS A 107 8.83 3.21 8.04
CA LYS A 107 8.82 4.67 7.93
C LYS A 107 7.61 5.17 7.18
N ALA A 108 6.92 6.14 7.78
CA ALA A 108 5.83 6.86 7.12
C ALA A 108 6.30 7.46 5.79
N GLN A 109 5.56 7.20 4.71
CA GLN A 109 5.91 7.69 3.37
C GLN A 109 5.43 9.12 3.10
N TYR A 110 4.36 9.53 3.78
CA TYR A 110 3.74 10.83 3.53
C TYR A 110 3.61 11.59 4.84
N SER A 111 4.17 12.79 4.92
CA SER A 111 3.82 13.71 6.00
C SER A 111 2.63 14.53 5.52
N VAL A 112 1.44 14.31 6.08
CA VAL A 112 0.22 15.03 5.68
C VAL A 112 0.39 16.54 5.86
N THR A 113 1.14 16.95 6.89
CA THR A 113 1.38 18.35 7.24
C THR A 113 2.82 18.81 7.00
N GLY A 114 3.74 17.93 6.59
CA GLY A 114 5.18 18.20 6.51
C GLY A 114 5.87 18.36 7.89
N SER A 115 5.10 18.34 8.97
CA SER A 115 5.56 18.51 10.36
C SER A 115 5.42 17.24 11.20
N GLU A 116 4.93 16.18 10.56
CA GLU A 116 4.73 14.87 11.14
C GLU A 116 5.78 13.88 10.65
N ASP A 117 6.34 13.11 11.58
CA ASP A 117 7.27 12.02 11.29
C ASP A 117 6.93 10.84 12.21
N TYR A 118 6.64 9.70 11.60
CA TYR A 118 6.27 8.48 12.31
C TYR A 118 7.22 7.35 11.90
N ILE A 119 7.77 6.68 12.91
CA ILE A 119 8.61 5.51 12.74
C ILE A 119 8.09 4.41 13.66
N VAL A 120 7.92 3.21 13.13
CA VAL A 120 7.48 2.03 13.89
C VAL A 120 8.59 0.99 13.88
N TYR A 121 8.92 0.49 15.06
CA TYR A 121 9.82 -0.65 15.25
C TYR A 121 8.97 -1.82 15.74
N PHE A 122 9.00 -2.97 15.07
CA PHE A 122 8.38 -4.18 15.60
C PHE A 122 9.47 -5.04 16.23
N ASN A 123 9.34 -5.25 17.54
CA ASN A 123 10.34 -5.98 18.32
C ASN A 123 10.01 -7.48 18.39
N SER A 124 8.81 -7.87 17.96
CA SER A 124 8.37 -9.25 17.77
C SER A 124 7.18 -9.28 16.81
N ASP A 125 6.70 -10.48 16.47
CA ASP A 125 5.55 -10.72 15.59
C ASP A 125 4.29 -9.93 15.94
N LEU A 126 4.06 -9.62 17.23
CA LEU A 126 2.82 -9.00 17.72
C LEU A 126 3.07 -7.79 18.65
N THR A 127 4.29 -7.26 18.70
CA THR A 127 4.59 -6.08 19.52
C THR A 127 5.50 -5.10 18.78
N GLY A 128 5.29 -3.82 19.04
CA GLY A 128 6.10 -2.76 18.44
C GLY A 128 6.14 -1.49 19.27
N VAL A 129 6.87 -0.52 18.78
CA VAL A 129 7.06 0.80 19.36
C VAL A 129 6.91 1.84 18.25
N LEU A 130 5.94 2.73 18.41
CA LEU A 130 5.76 3.92 17.58
C LEU A 130 6.51 5.09 18.20
N GLN A 131 7.39 5.69 17.41
CA GLN A 131 7.93 7.03 17.64
C GLN A 131 7.14 8.02 16.77
N ALA A 132 6.56 9.03 17.41
CA ALA A 132 5.72 10.03 16.75
C ALA A 132 6.24 11.44 17.02
N LEU A 133 6.45 12.19 15.95
CA LEU A 133 6.60 13.64 15.94
C LEU A 133 5.34 14.20 15.28
N VAL A 134 4.59 15.05 15.97
CA VAL A 134 3.38 15.67 15.42
C VAL A 134 3.42 17.16 15.69
N SER A 135 3.30 17.98 14.65
CA SER A 135 3.34 19.44 14.76
C SER A 135 4.56 19.95 15.55
N GLY A 136 5.72 19.30 15.35
CA GLY A 136 6.98 19.64 16.04
C GLY A 136 7.11 19.11 17.48
N THR A 137 6.10 18.43 18.03
CA THR A 137 6.18 17.80 19.35
C THR A 137 6.54 16.32 19.23
N ARG A 138 7.70 15.93 19.76
CA ARG A 138 8.11 14.53 19.86
C ARG A 138 7.46 13.90 21.10
N TYR A 139 6.68 12.85 20.89
CA TYR A 139 6.08 12.10 21.99
C TYR A 139 7.05 11.06 22.55
N ASN A 140 6.79 10.66 23.80
CA ASN A 140 7.41 9.47 24.38
C ASN A 140 7.07 8.23 23.53
N PRO A 141 7.92 7.19 23.52
CA PRO A 141 7.64 5.95 22.82
C PRO A 141 6.27 5.36 23.19
N ILE A 142 5.51 5.00 22.17
CA ILE A 142 4.18 4.38 22.30
C ILE A 142 4.32 2.89 22.00
N TYR A 143 4.07 2.06 22.99
CA TYR A 143 4.15 0.61 22.88
C TYR A 143 2.85 0.06 22.32
N LEU A 144 2.97 -0.79 21.30
CA LEU A 144 1.89 -1.40 20.54
C LEU A 144 1.83 -2.89 20.88
N THR A 145 0.64 -3.38 21.23
CA THR A 145 0.34 -4.82 21.31
C THR A 145 -0.73 -5.16 20.29
N LEU A 146 -0.41 -6.07 19.37
CA LEU A 146 -1.25 -6.44 18.24
C LEU A 146 -2.01 -7.73 18.55
N THR A 147 -3.27 -7.79 18.15
CA THR A 147 -4.10 -9.00 18.15
C THR A 147 -4.72 -9.17 16.79
N TYR A 148 -4.48 -10.31 16.13
CA TYR A 148 -5.08 -10.59 14.83
C TYR A 148 -6.61 -10.59 14.89
N SER A 149 -7.25 -9.81 14.03
CA SER A 149 -8.71 -9.75 13.94
C SER A 149 -9.22 -10.91 13.08
N THR A 150 -9.87 -11.90 13.71
CA THR A 150 -10.46 -13.03 12.97
C THR A 150 -11.66 -12.63 12.11
N GLU A 151 -12.24 -11.44 12.32
CA GLU A 151 -13.37 -10.93 11.55
C GLU A 151 -12.99 -10.54 10.10
N SER A 152 -11.69 -10.40 9.80
CA SER A 152 -11.19 -10.11 8.46
C SER A 152 -10.88 -11.36 7.61
N SER A 153 -11.35 -12.54 8.03
CA SER A 153 -11.01 -13.82 7.39
C SER A 153 -11.68 -14.08 6.04
N THR A 154 -12.32 -13.09 5.41
CA THR A 154 -12.85 -13.24 4.06
C THR A 154 -11.70 -13.16 3.06
N SER A 155 -11.76 -13.97 2.00
CA SER A 155 -10.72 -14.12 0.97
C SER A 155 -10.36 -12.85 0.20
N ASP A 156 -11.13 -11.78 0.41
CA ASP A 156 -11.22 -10.65 -0.51
C ASP A 156 -10.36 -9.46 -0.08
N TYR A 157 -9.94 -9.39 1.18
CA TYR A 157 -9.03 -8.34 1.64
C TYR A 157 -7.61 -8.55 1.13
N ASP A 158 -6.95 -7.45 0.76
CA ASP A 158 -5.53 -7.38 0.40
C ASP A 158 -4.63 -7.14 1.63
N GLU A 159 -5.20 -7.30 2.83
CA GLU A 159 -4.54 -6.99 4.09
C GLU A 159 -4.88 -8.00 5.17
N TYR A 160 -3.96 -8.18 6.12
CA TYR A 160 -4.22 -8.77 7.42
C TYR A 160 -4.42 -7.66 8.44
N LEU A 161 -5.53 -7.72 9.18
CA LEU A 161 -5.94 -6.68 10.11
C LEU A 161 -5.62 -7.10 11.54
N PHE A 162 -5.01 -6.20 12.30
CA PHE A 162 -4.68 -6.38 13.71
C PHE A 162 -5.32 -5.26 14.51
N THR A 163 -6.05 -5.62 15.57
CA THR A 163 -6.44 -4.64 16.58
C THR A 163 -5.24 -4.33 17.46
N VAL A 164 -5.16 -3.09 17.92
CA VAL A 164 -4.00 -2.57 18.66
C VAL A 164 -4.43 -2.04 20.01
N VAL A 165 -3.64 -2.38 21.03
CA VAL A 165 -3.62 -1.67 22.30
C VAL A 165 -2.34 -0.82 22.35
N ALA A 166 -2.50 0.51 22.27
CA ALA A 166 -1.41 1.48 22.33
C ALA A 166 -1.29 2.10 23.74
N LYS A 167 -0.10 2.07 24.34
CA LYS A 167 0.16 2.61 25.68
C LYS A 167 1.53 3.28 25.77
N LEU A 168 1.70 4.19 26.73
CA LEU A 168 3.02 4.64 27.17
C LEU A 168 3.69 3.57 28.07
N GLU A 169 4.98 3.74 28.36
CA GLU A 169 5.76 2.80 29.19
C GLU A 169 5.15 2.57 30.59
N ASP A 170 4.57 3.61 31.17
CA ASP A 170 3.89 3.57 32.48
C ASP A 170 2.47 2.98 32.41
N GLY A 171 2.04 2.51 31.24
CA GLY A 171 0.73 1.92 31.00
C GLY A 171 -0.41 2.93 30.81
N THR A 172 -0.12 4.23 30.81
CA THR A 172 -1.11 5.28 30.54
C THR A 172 -1.49 5.36 29.06
N ALA A 173 -2.61 6.03 28.78
CA ALA A 173 -3.13 6.19 27.43
C ALA A 173 -2.14 6.96 26.54
N ALA A 174 -1.90 6.45 25.33
CA ALA A 174 -1.02 7.08 24.37
C ALA A 174 -1.69 8.34 23.77
N PRO A 175 -0.92 9.43 23.53
CA PRO A 175 -1.44 10.64 22.88
C PRO A 175 -1.81 10.41 21.41
N VAL A 176 -1.13 9.47 20.75
CA VAL A 176 -1.52 8.93 19.44
C VAL A 176 -2.15 7.57 19.69
N ASN A 177 -3.47 7.48 19.55
CA ASN A 177 -4.24 6.28 19.86
C ASN A 177 -4.38 5.39 18.62
N VAL A 178 -3.31 4.66 18.30
CA VAL A 178 -3.35 3.63 17.25
C VAL A 178 -4.31 2.52 17.69
N THR A 179 -5.34 2.28 16.89
CA THR A 179 -6.36 1.25 17.16
C THR A 179 -6.22 0.05 16.25
N GLU A 180 -5.65 0.22 15.06
CA GLU A 180 -5.43 -0.87 14.11
C GLU A 180 -4.09 -0.77 13.40
N VAL A 181 -3.50 -1.93 13.12
CA VAL A 181 -2.37 -2.12 12.21
C VAL A 181 -2.85 -3.05 11.10
N ASN A 182 -2.77 -2.62 9.85
CA ASN A 182 -3.03 -3.50 8.71
C ASN A 182 -1.73 -3.74 7.96
N ILE A 183 -1.43 -4.98 7.62
CA ILE A 183 -0.30 -5.33 6.76
C ILE A 183 -0.82 -5.85 5.43
N SER A 184 -0.32 -5.28 4.33
CA SER A 184 -0.58 -5.78 2.99
C SER A 184 -0.19 -7.26 2.89
N VAL A 185 -1.04 -8.07 2.27
CA VAL A 185 -0.74 -9.51 2.05
C VAL A 185 0.42 -9.74 1.09
N THR A 186 0.94 -8.68 0.47
CA THR A 186 2.18 -8.69 -0.34
C THR A 186 3.43 -8.20 0.42
N LEU A 187 3.27 -7.92 1.72
CA LEU A 187 4.33 -7.58 2.67
C LEU A 187 5.12 -6.31 2.31
N ASP A 188 4.46 -5.36 1.67
CA ASP A 188 5.12 -4.16 1.16
C ASP A 188 4.73 -2.89 1.88
N ILE A 189 3.61 -2.88 2.59
CA ILE A 189 3.08 -1.71 3.32
C ILE A 189 2.45 -2.16 4.63
N VAL A 190 2.62 -1.32 5.66
CA VAL A 190 1.81 -1.32 6.88
C VAL A 190 0.98 -0.03 6.93
N HIS A 191 -0.30 -0.15 7.28
CA HIS A 191 -1.18 0.97 7.59
C HIS A 191 -1.40 1.04 9.10
N LEU A 192 -1.22 2.22 9.68
CA LEU A 192 -1.69 2.48 11.04
C LEU A 192 -2.95 3.32 11.00
N LEU A 193 -3.95 2.94 11.79
CA LEU A 193 -5.22 3.63 11.89
C LEU A 193 -5.52 4.01 13.35
N ASP A 194 -6.26 5.10 13.51
CA ASP A 194 -6.95 5.48 14.74
C ASP A 194 -8.48 5.44 14.54
N ASN A 195 -9.23 5.89 15.54
CA ASN A 195 -10.69 5.99 15.46
C ASN A 195 -11.20 6.98 14.39
N ASN A 196 -10.34 7.85 13.86
CA ASN A 196 -10.68 8.84 12.84
C ASN A 196 -10.26 8.40 11.42
N GLY A 197 -9.51 7.29 11.31
CA GLY A 197 -9.11 6.69 10.05
C GLY A 197 -7.60 6.48 9.96
N LEU A 198 -7.08 6.57 8.74
CA LEU A 198 -5.66 6.31 8.47
C LEU A 198 -4.77 7.39 9.08
N ILE A 199 -3.81 6.97 9.91
CA ILE A 199 -2.70 7.81 10.39
C ILE A 199 -1.65 7.95 9.28
N ASN A 200 -1.15 6.82 8.77
CA ASN A 200 -0.16 6.82 7.68
C ASN A 200 0.02 5.47 6.99
N PHE A 201 0.71 5.52 5.84
CA PHE A 201 1.29 4.39 5.13
C PHE A 201 2.77 4.26 5.46
N PHE A 202 3.21 3.07 5.86
CA PHE A 202 4.57 2.80 6.24
C PHE A 202 5.21 1.81 5.29
N LYS A 203 6.41 2.13 4.77
CA LYS A 203 7.23 1.21 3.98
C LYS A 203 8.38 0.67 4.85
N PRO A 204 8.83 -0.57 4.59
CA PRO A 204 9.95 -1.14 5.32
C PRO A 204 11.26 -0.43 4.95
N VAL A 205 12.12 -0.21 5.94
CA VAL A 205 13.49 0.29 5.76
C VAL A 205 14.46 -0.80 6.22
N PHE A 206 15.43 -1.09 5.36
CA PHE A 206 16.55 -1.98 5.61
C PHE A 206 17.83 -1.13 5.52
N GLU A 207 18.40 -0.78 6.66
CA GLU A 207 19.71 -0.14 6.73
C GLU A 207 20.76 -1.23 6.45
N LYS A 208 21.63 -0.98 5.47
CA LYS A 208 22.75 -1.89 5.21
C LYS A 208 23.85 -1.61 6.23
N ASP A 209 24.20 -2.63 7.01
CA ASP A 209 25.49 -2.70 7.71
C ASP A 209 26.67 -2.61 6.73
#